data_AF-G4ZED4-F1
#
_entry.id   AF-G4ZED4-F1
#
_cell.length_a   1.000
_cell.length_b   1.000
_cell.length_c   1.000
_cell.angle_alpha   90.00
_cell.angle_beta   90.00
_cell.angle_gamma   90.00
#
_symmetry.space_group_name_H-M   'P 1'
#
loop_
_entity.id
_entity.type
_entity.pdbx_description
1 polymer ?
#
loop_
_entity_poly.entity_id
_entity_poly.type
_entity_poly.pdbx_seq_one_letter_code
_entity_poly.pdbx_strand_id
1 'polypeptide(L)'
;LTEALSVLYTFAKEFFNEETRDVFAAAEDFGEQLEDFAPWSSSEVHILAFWFSNIIGAYRLAVASRARANQASGTNGPSPTRDSTRAVHKGGNDAVARQGVKRRDRKVLQEISAQVPKKDGRQLCLRYASVQGCSSKSKDRCLQSFLAHFEPAELPEAVAAYIRDTYGGVRTFAKQ
;
A
#
# COMPACT_ATOMS: atom_id res chain seq x y z
N LEU A 1 13.12 14.33 -6.38
CA LEU A 1 12.59 13.38 -5.38
C LEU A 1 13.69 13.02 -4.39
N THR A 2 14.85 12.58 -4.90
CA THR A 2 16.09 12.34 -4.16
C THR A 2 16.42 13.47 -3.18
N GLU A 3 16.48 14.72 -3.66
CA GLU A 3 16.70 15.90 -2.81
C GLU A 3 15.69 16.05 -1.65
N ALA A 4 14.40 15.83 -1.92
CA ALA A 4 13.35 15.96 -0.89
C ALA A 4 13.44 14.84 0.16
N LEU A 5 13.83 13.64 -0.25
CA LEU A 5 14.04 12.50 0.64
C LEU A 5 15.31 12.67 1.47
N SER A 6 16.39 13.20 0.90
CA SER A 6 17.64 13.46 1.62
C SER A 6 17.49 14.52 2.72
N VAL A 7 16.75 15.60 2.44
CA VAL A 7 16.38 16.60 3.45
C VAL A 7 15.54 15.96 4.56
N LEU A 8 14.58 15.12 4.21
CA LEU A 8 13.73 14.44 5.18
C LEU A 8 14.50 13.41 6.02
N TYR A 9 15.46 12.71 5.43
CA TYR A 9 16.34 11.78 6.13
C TYR A 9 17.30 12.49 7.09
N THR A 10 17.86 13.63 6.67
CA THR A 10 18.69 14.48 7.55
C THR A 10 17.89 14.94 8.76
N PHE A 11 16.65 15.41 8.55
CA PHE A 11 15.75 15.73 9.65
C PHE A 11 15.41 14.49 10.50
N ALA A 12 15.22 13.33 9.88
CA ALA A 12 14.91 12.09 10.58
C ALA A 12 16.04 11.68 11.56
N LYS A 13 17.29 11.88 11.18
CA LYS A 13 18.48 11.55 11.98
C LYS A 13 18.55 12.33 13.29
N GLU A 14 18.09 13.58 13.29
CA GLU A 14 18.13 14.46 14.46
C GLU A 14 16.98 14.24 15.43
N PHE A 15 15.78 13.90 14.93
CA PHE A 15 14.55 13.94 15.75
C PHE A 15 13.87 12.59 15.98
N PHE A 16 14.26 11.53 15.28
CA PHE A 16 13.55 10.25 15.33
C PHE A 16 14.42 9.08 15.78
N ASN A 17 13.75 8.03 16.25
CA ASN A 17 14.39 6.78 16.66
C ASN A 17 14.98 6.02 15.45
N GLU A 18 15.88 5.07 15.75
CA GLU A 18 16.58 4.24 14.76
C GLU A 18 15.61 3.58 13.76
N GLU A 19 14.52 2.99 14.24
CA GLU A 19 13.50 2.34 13.40
C GLU A 19 12.86 3.31 12.39
N THR A 20 12.64 4.58 12.77
CA THR A 20 12.10 5.59 11.85
C THR A 20 13.16 6.04 10.85
N ARG A 21 14.42 6.14 11.29
CA ARG A 21 15.55 6.53 10.44
C ARG A 21 15.80 5.50 9.35
N ASP A 22 15.72 4.21 9.67
CA ASP A 22 15.88 3.12 8.70
C ASP A 22 14.82 3.17 7.59
N VAL A 23 13.59 3.56 7.92
CA VAL A 23 12.52 3.76 6.93
C VAL A 23 12.86 4.89 5.96
N PHE A 24 13.42 5.99 6.45
CA PHE A 24 13.81 7.11 5.60
C PHE A 24 15.09 6.85 4.80
N ALA A 25 16.06 6.10 5.36
CA ALA A 25 17.24 5.64 4.62
C ALA A 25 16.83 4.72 3.45
N ALA A 26 15.97 3.73 3.71
CA ALA A 26 15.46 2.86 2.65
C ALA A 26 14.62 3.62 1.60
N ALA A 27 13.96 4.71 2.00
CA ALA A 27 13.25 5.58 1.07
C ALA A 27 14.21 6.38 0.18
N GLU A 28 15.32 6.88 0.73
CA GLU A 28 16.39 7.57 0.00
C GLU A 28 17.04 6.64 -1.04
N ASP A 29 17.48 5.44 -0.63
CA ASP A 29 18.04 4.42 -1.53
C ASP A 29 17.08 4.07 -2.68
N PHE A 30 15.78 3.98 -2.38
CA PHE A 30 14.75 3.75 -3.39
C PHE A 30 14.56 4.95 -4.33
N GLY A 31 14.69 6.18 -3.81
CA GLY A 31 14.66 7.40 -4.60
C GLY A 31 15.80 7.47 -5.63
N GLU A 32 17.01 7.07 -5.23
CA GLU A 32 18.17 6.97 -6.13
C GLU A 32 17.95 5.92 -7.22
N GLN A 33 17.44 4.73 -6.86
CA GLN A 33 17.11 3.70 -7.85
C GLN A 33 16.04 4.16 -8.85
N LEU A 34 15.12 5.03 -8.43
CA LEU A 34 14.10 5.57 -9.32
C LEU A 34 14.65 6.62 -10.29
N GLU A 35 15.78 7.24 -9.99
CA GLU A 35 16.38 8.32 -10.79
C GLU A 35 16.74 7.86 -12.21
N ASP A 36 17.17 6.60 -12.35
CA ASP A 36 17.44 5.94 -13.63
C ASP A 36 16.20 5.85 -14.55
N PHE A 37 15.00 6.04 -14.01
CA PHE A 37 13.74 5.99 -14.75
C PHE A 37 13.22 7.39 -15.16
N ALA A 38 13.96 8.46 -14.87
CA ALA A 38 13.64 9.80 -15.31
C ALA A 38 13.82 9.95 -16.85
N PRO A 39 13.10 10.89 -17.52
CA PRO A 39 12.17 11.87 -16.97
C PRO A 39 10.77 11.30 -16.70
N TRP A 40 10.20 11.67 -15.55
CA TRP A 40 8.87 11.20 -15.14
C TRP A 40 7.75 12.13 -15.62
N SER A 41 6.62 11.55 -16.00
CA SER A 41 5.39 12.29 -16.25
C SER A 41 4.75 12.78 -14.94
N SER A 42 3.92 13.83 -15.02
CA SER A 42 3.20 14.36 -13.86
C SER A 42 2.32 13.29 -13.17
N SER A 43 1.70 12.39 -13.93
CA SER A 43 0.91 11.29 -13.38
C SER A 43 1.76 10.29 -12.59
N GLU A 44 2.96 9.97 -13.06
CA GLU A 44 3.87 9.04 -12.35
C GLU A 44 4.36 9.66 -11.03
N VAL A 45 4.66 10.97 -11.03
CA VAL A 45 5.01 11.69 -9.81
C VAL A 45 3.88 11.67 -8.79
N HIS A 46 2.62 11.86 -9.22
CA HIS A 46 1.46 11.78 -8.31
C HIS A 46 1.26 10.38 -7.73
N ILE A 47 1.45 9.32 -8.54
CA ILE A 47 1.35 7.94 -8.08
C ILE A 47 2.43 7.65 -7.04
N LEU A 48 3.67 8.08 -7.28
CA LEU A 48 4.77 7.91 -6.34
C LEU A 48 4.51 8.67 -5.02
N ALA A 49 4.09 9.94 -5.10
CA ALA A 49 3.78 10.73 -3.91
C ALA A 49 2.64 10.12 -3.07
N PHE A 50 1.60 9.61 -3.73
CA PHE A 50 0.51 8.88 -3.07
C PHE A 50 1.01 7.60 -2.39
N TRP A 51 1.88 6.85 -3.06
CA TRP A 51 2.48 5.64 -2.50
C TRP A 51 3.32 5.94 -1.25
N PHE A 52 4.25 6.91 -1.33
CA PHE A 52 5.04 7.34 -0.17
C PHE A 52 4.17 7.79 1.01
N SER A 53 3.11 8.57 0.73
CA SER A 53 2.17 9.02 1.75
C SER A 53 1.47 7.85 2.46
N ASN A 54 1.11 6.80 1.72
CA ASN A 54 0.50 5.60 2.29
C ASN A 54 1.48 4.77 3.13
N ILE A 55 2.74 4.63 2.68
CA ILE A 55 3.78 3.92 3.43
C ILE A 55 4.06 4.63 4.76
N ILE A 56 4.31 5.95 4.72
CA ILE A 56 4.54 6.75 5.92
C ILE A 56 3.29 6.74 6.83
N GLY A 57 2.09 6.83 6.24
CA GLY A 57 0.84 6.71 6.97
C GLY A 57 0.71 5.37 7.71
N ALA A 58 0.99 4.26 7.03
CA ALA A 58 0.97 2.92 7.62
C ALA A 58 2.00 2.77 8.75
N TYR A 59 3.21 3.30 8.55
CA TYR A 59 4.25 3.32 9.58
C TYR A 59 3.80 4.09 10.83
N ARG A 60 3.28 5.31 10.68
CA ARG A 60 2.76 6.11 11.81
C ARG A 60 1.66 5.38 12.57
N LEU A 61 0.76 4.70 11.86
CA LEU A 61 -0.28 3.86 12.47
C LEU A 61 0.30 2.69 13.25
N ALA A 62 1.32 2.01 12.73
CA ALA A 62 2.01 0.91 13.41
C ALA A 62 2.68 1.41 14.71
N VAL A 63 3.44 2.50 14.64
CA VAL A 63 4.09 3.12 15.81
C VAL A 63 3.06 3.53 16.86
N ALA A 64 1.98 4.20 16.47
CA ALA A 64 0.91 4.60 17.39
C ALA A 64 0.17 3.40 18.00
N SER A 65 0.04 2.29 17.27
CA SER A 65 -0.55 1.06 17.81
C SER A 65 0.37 0.36 18.81
N ARG A 66 1.68 0.35 18.55
CA ARG A 66 2.71 -0.16 19.47
C ARG A 66 2.77 0.65 20.76
N ALA A 67 2.72 1.97 20.65
CA ALA A 67 2.67 2.86 21.82
C ALA A 67 1.43 2.63 22.69
N ARG A 68 0.26 2.33 22.09
CA ARG A 68 -0.96 1.97 22.83
C ARG A 68 -0.89 0.58 23.46
N ALA A 69 -0.29 -0.40 22.77
CA ALA A 69 -0.07 -1.74 23.32
C ALA A 69 0.86 -1.71 24.54
N ASN A 70 1.95 -0.94 24.48
CA ASN A 70 2.86 -0.75 25.61
C ASN A 70 2.17 -0.09 26.82
N GLN A 71 1.21 0.83 26.60
CA GLN A 71 0.41 1.42 27.66
C GLN A 71 -0.61 0.43 28.26
N ALA A 72 -1.14 -0.50 27.46
CA ALA A 72 -2.06 -1.53 27.94
C ALA A 72 -1.36 -2.68 28.68
N SER A 73 -0.08 -2.94 28.38
CA SER A 73 0.75 -3.95 29.07
C SER A 73 1.48 -3.44 30.31
N GLY A 74 1.45 -2.13 30.59
CA GLY A 74 1.95 -1.56 31.83
C GLY A 74 1.00 -1.83 33.00
N THR A 75 1.22 -2.93 33.73
CA THR A 75 0.70 -3.09 35.08
C THR A 75 1.23 -1.97 35.96
N ASN A 76 0.36 -1.24 36.67
CA ASN A 76 0.58 -0.76 38.04
C ASN A 76 -0.71 -0.07 38.55
N GLY A 77 -1.26 -0.53 39.68
CA GLY A 77 -2.13 0.30 40.52
C GLY A 77 -1.30 1.26 41.40
N PRO A 78 -1.91 2.02 42.33
CA PRO A 78 -3.24 2.60 42.34
C PRO A 78 -3.23 4.11 41.99
N SER A 79 -4.41 4.61 41.60
CA SER A 79 -4.73 6.02 41.29
C SER A 79 -4.34 7.02 42.39
N PRO A 80 -4.00 8.27 42.02
CA PRO A 80 -4.39 9.44 42.78
C PRO A 80 -5.66 10.04 42.17
N THR A 81 -6.69 10.12 43.00
CA THR A 81 -7.94 10.85 42.81
C THR A 81 -7.69 12.31 42.55
N ARG A 82 -8.26 12.89 41.47
CA ARG A 82 -8.75 14.28 41.49
C ARG A 82 -10.02 14.38 40.64
N ASP A 83 -11.13 14.52 41.35
CA ASP A 83 -12.41 15.03 40.87
C ASP A 83 -12.26 16.42 40.25
N SER A 84 -12.91 16.67 39.12
CA SER A 84 -13.97 17.69 39.02
C SER A 84 -14.49 17.88 37.59
N THR A 85 -15.71 17.34 37.40
CA THR A 85 -16.89 17.94 36.74
C THR A 85 -16.93 18.31 35.25
N ARG A 86 -17.93 17.66 34.60
CA ARG A 86 -18.90 18.14 33.57
C ARG A 86 -18.35 18.54 32.19
N ALA A 87 -18.97 18.24 31.06
CA ALA A 87 -20.22 17.55 30.76
C ALA A 87 -20.19 17.05 29.30
N VAL A 88 -20.95 15.97 29.11
CA VAL A 88 -21.49 15.36 27.90
C VAL A 88 -21.66 16.31 26.69
N HIS A 89 -21.01 15.96 25.57
CA HIS A 89 -21.63 15.99 24.25
C HIS A 89 -21.42 14.65 23.54
N LYS A 90 -22.53 14.11 23.07
CA LYS A 90 -22.74 12.78 22.48
C LYS A 90 -22.88 12.93 20.97
N GLY A 91 -22.25 12.01 20.21
CA GLY A 91 -22.53 11.74 18.80
C GLY A 91 -21.38 12.17 17.87
N GLY A 92 -20.82 11.35 16.98
CA GLY A 92 -21.29 10.07 16.43
C GLY A 92 -20.14 9.14 15.96
N ASN A 93 -20.50 7.87 15.88
CA ASN A 93 -19.65 6.68 15.69
C ASN A 93 -19.27 6.43 14.21
N ASP A 94 -18.52 7.31 13.54
CA ASP A 94 -18.17 7.09 12.12
C ASP A 94 -16.74 6.55 11.87
N ALA A 95 -15.91 6.42 12.92
CA ALA A 95 -14.49 6.06 12.76
C ALA A 95 -14.20 4.54 12.74
N VAL A 96 -15.11 3.70 13.25
CA VAL A 96 -14.86 2.26 13.43
C VAL A 96 -15.15 1.45 12.15
N ALA A 97 -16.07 1.92 11.30
CA ALA A 97 -16.41 1.24 10.06
C ALA A 97 -15.30 1.33 8.99
N ARG A 98 -14.55 2.44 8.93
CA ARG A 98 -13.55 2.68 7.87
C ARG A 98 -12.25 1.89 8.03
N GLN A 99 -11.95 1.39 9.23
CA GLN A 99 -10.72 0.63 9.51
C GLN A 99 -10.85 -0.88 9.22
N GLY A 100 -12.07 -1.43 9.35
CA GLY A 100 -12.34 -2.84 9.08
C GLY A 100 -12.26 -3.21 7.60
N VAL A 101 -12.65 -2.29 6.71
CA VAL A 101 -12.65 -2.49 5.25
C VAL A 101 -11.21 -2.59 4.71
N LYS A 102 -10.35 -1.61 5.02
CA LYS A 102 -8.97 -1.55 4.49
C LYS A 102 -8.06 -2.73 4.87
N ARG A 103 -8.23 -3.32 6.07
CA ARG A 103 -7.41 -4.48 6.49
C ARG A 103 -7.84 -5.76 5.78
N ARG A 104 -9.13 -5.93 5.52
CA ARG A 104 -9.65 -7.07 4.76
C ARG A 104 -9.23 -6.95 3.30
N ASP A 105 -9.36 -5.77 2.70
CA ASP A 105 -8.95 -5.52 1.32
C ASP A 105 -7.47 -5.82 1.06
N ARG A 106 -6.57 -5.49 2.00
CA ARG A 106 -5.13 -5.77 1.86
C ARG A 106 -4.81 -7.26 1.95
N LYS A 107 -5.49 -8.00 2.83
CA LYS A 107 -5.31 -9.46 2.95
C LYS A 107 -5.88 -10.19 1.73
N VAL A 108 -7.04 -9.72 1.26
CA VAL A 108 -7.68 -10.19 0.03
C VAL A 108 -6.76 -9.95 -1.18
N LEU A 109 -6.15 -8.77 -1.31
CA LEU A 109 -5.19 -8.50 -2.39
C LEU A 109 -3.96 -9.43 -2.36
N GLN A 110 -3.44 -9.72 -1.17
CA GLN A 110 -2.30 -10.63 -1.01
C GLN A 110 -2.67 -12.08 -1.40
N GLU A 111 -3.82 -12.56 -0.94
CA GLU A 111 -4.32 -13.91 -1.27
C GLU A 111 -4.66 -14.06 -2.75
N ILE A 112 -5.23 -13.02 -3.38
CA ILE A 112 -5.49 -12.99 -4.81
C ILE A 112 -4.18 -12.98 -5.60
N SER A 113 -3.22 -12.15 -5.21
CA SER A 113 -1.90 -12.08 -5.90
C SER A 113 -1.16 -13.43 -5.90
N ALA A 114 -1.35 -14.26 -4.87
CA ALA A 114 -0.77 -15.60 -4.82
C ALA A 114 -1.39 -16.56 -5.84
N GLN A 115 -2.66 -16.35 -6.20
CA GLN A 115 -3.41 -17.16 -7.17
C GLN A 115 -3.26 -16.64 -8.61
N VAL A 116 -2.65 -15.47 -8.80
CA VAL A 116 -2.46 -14.91 -10.14
C VAL A 116 -1.50 -15.80 -10.94
N PRO A 117 -1.90 -16.24 -12.16
CA PRO A 117 -1.04 -17.03 -13.04
C PRO A 117 0.32 -16.35 -13.25
N LYS A 118 1.37 -17.17 -13.34
CA LYS A 118 2.75 -16.71 -13.56
C LYS A 118 3.32 -17.32 -14.83
N LYS A 119 4.07 -16.53 -15.59
CA LYS A 119 4.83 -16.96 -16.77
C LYS A 119 6.22 -16.35 -16.68
N ASP A 120 7.26 -17.20 -16.77
CA ASP A 120 8.67 -16.80 -16.69
C ASP A 120 8.98 -15.95 -15.44
N GLY A 121 8.43 -16.36 -14.28
CA GLY A 121 8.61 -15.67 -13.01
C GLY A 121 7.80 -14.36 -12.84
N ARG A 122 7.08 -13.91 -13.86
CA ARG A 122 6.25 -12.70 -13.84
C ARG A 122 4.77 -13.03 -13.68
N GLN A 123 4.05 -12.24 -12.88
CA GLN A 123 2.60 -12.40 -12.68
C GLN A 123 1.81 -11.81 -13.84
N LEU A 124 0.63 -12.35 -14.11
CA LEU A 124 -0.31 -11.76 -15.07
C LEU A 124 -0.72 -10.35 -14.63
N CYS A 125 -0.58 -9.38 -15.54
CA CYS A 125 -1.11 -8.04 -15.32
C CYS A 125 -2.65 -8.07 -15.28
N LEU A 126 -3.24 -7.80 -14.12
CA LEU A 126 -4.69 -7.80 -13.93
C LEU A 126 -5.40 -6.76 -14.80
N ARG A 127 -4.76 -5.62 -15.06
CA ARG A 127 -5.31 -4.58 -15.95
C ARG A 127 -5.36 -5.04 -17.40
N TYR A 128 -4.34 -5.76 -17.87
CA TYR A 128 -4.35 -6.42 -19.18
C TYR A 128 -5.41 -7.53 -19.27
N ALA A 129 -5.61 -8.26 -18.18
CA ALA A 129 -6.65 -9.26 -18.06
C ALA A 129 -8.07 -8.68 -17.92
N SER A 130 -8.19 -7.35 -17.76
CA SER A 130 -9.47 -6.66 -17.61
C SER A 130 -9.93 -6.01 -18.91
N VAL A 131 -11.22 -5.64 -18.96
CA VAL A 131 -11.80 -4.86 -20.07
C VAL A 131 -11.21 -3.44 -20.18
N GLN A 132 -10.62 -2.90 -19.11
CA GLN A 132 -9.98 -1.57 -19.15
C GLN A 132 -8.68 -1.57 -19.96
N GLY A 133 -8.04 -2.72 -20.11
CA GLY A 133 -6.74 -2.83 -20.78
C GLY A 133 -5.58 -2.24 -19.96
N CYS A 134 -4.37 -2.55 -20.40
CA CYS A 134 -3.14 -2.01 -19.83
C CYS A 134 -2.64 -0.84 -20.69
N SER A 135 -2.11 0.21 -20.06
CA SER A 135 -1.54 1.38 -20.74
C SER A 135 -0.15 1.13 -21.35
N SER A 136 0.46 -0.04 -21.11
CA SER A 136 1.75 -0.39 -21.70
C SER A 136 1.65 -0.57 -23.21
N LYS A 137 2.60 0.00 -23.95
CA LYS A 137 2.74 -0.15 -25.40
C LYS A 137 3.31 -1.52 -25.82
N SER A 138 3.85 -2.29 -24.86
CA SER A 138 4.44 -3.61 -25.13
C SER A 138 3.37 -4.70 -25.11
N LYS A 139 3.40 -5.59 -26.11
CA LYS A 139 2.46 -6.71 -26.19
C LYS A 139 2.61 -7.70 -25.02
N ASP A 140 3.83 -7.94 -24.57
CA ASP A 140 4.15 -8.99 -23.58
C ASP A 140 4.59 -8.46 -22.21
N ARG A 141 4.69 -7.12 -22.05
CA ARG A 141 5.20 -6.48 -20.83
C ARG A 141 4.25 -5.42 -20.30
N CYS A 142 4.04 -5.45 -18.99
CA CYS A 142 3.42 -4.33 -18.27
C CYS A 142 4.45 -3.22 -18.05
N LEU A 143 3.99 -2.05 -17.58
CA LEU A 143 4.87 -0.99 -17.06
C LEU A 143 5.58 -1.42 -15.77
N GLN A 144 5.00 -2.39 -15.05
CA GLN A 144 5.62 -3.01 -13.87
C GLN A 144 6.42 -4.25 -14.30
N SER A 145 7.72 -4.29 -13.97
CA SER A 145 8.65 -5.34 -14.43
C SER A 145 8.28 -6.76 -13.99
N PHE A 146 7.66 -6.89 -12.81
CA PHE A 146 7.17 -8.17 -12.27
C PHE A 146 5.85 -8.62 -12.90
N LEU A 147 5.22 -7.79 -13.74
CA LEU A 147 3.97 -8.09 -14.42
C LEU A 147 4.18 -8.32 -15.93
N ALA A 148 3.53 -9.34 -16.47
CA ALA A 148 3.57 -9.70 -17.88
C ALA A 148 2.17 -9.72 -18.48
N HIS A 149 2.13 -9.54 -19.80
CA HIS A 149 0.93 -9.73 -20.59
C HIS A 149 1.02 -11.10 -21.25
N PHE A 150 0.07 -11.97 -20.95
CA PHE A 150 -0.07 -13.26 -21.60
C PHE A 150 -1.50 -13.76 -21.41
N GLU A 151 -1.91 -14.72 -22.22
CA GLU A 151 -3.21 -15.36 -22.09
C GLU A 151 -3.04 -16.61 -21.22
N PRO A 152 -3.56 -16.62 -19.98
CA PRO A 152 -3.49 -17.82 -19.15
C PRO A 152 -4.43 -18.89 -19.72
N ALA A 153 -4.03 -20.16 -19.63
CA ALA A 153 -4.91 -21.29 -20.00
C ALA A 153 -6.18 -21.34 -19.14
N GLU A 154 -6.04 -20.98 -17.85
CA GLU A 154 -7.13 -20.87 -16.90
C GLU A 154 -6.89 -19.68 -15.98
N LEU A 155 -7.93 -18.90 -15.71
CA LEU A 155 -7.91 -17.81 -14.75
C LEU A 155 -8.74 -18.21 -13.52
N PRO A 156 -8.13 -18.34 -12.33
CA PRO A 156 -8.87 -18.72 -11.13
C PRO A 156 -10.04 -17.77 -10.83
N GLU A 157 -11.18 -18.33 -10.43
CA GLU A 157 -12.41 -17.56 -10.22
C GLU A 157 -12.25 -16.44 -9.18
N ALA A 158 -11.42 -16.63 -8.15
CA ALA A 158 -11.11 -15.58 -7.18
C ALA A 158 -10.43 -14.36 -7.82
N VAL A 159 -9.51 -14.59 -8.77
CA VAL A 159 -8.83 -13.53 -9.53
C VAL A 159 -9.80 -12.88 -10.51
N ALA A 160 -10.66 -13.68 -11.17
CA ALA A 160 -11.69 -13.17 -12.07
C ALA A 160 -12.74 -12.32 -11.35
N ALA A 161 -13.19 -12.74 -10.16
CA ALA A 161 -14.09 -11.99 -9.30
C ALA A 161 -13.47 -10.65 -8.88
N TYR A 162 -12.22 -10.65 -8.46
CA TYR A 162 -11.50 -9.43 -8.12
C TYR A 162 -11.36 -8.48 -9.31
N ILE A 163 -11.06 -9.02 -10.50
CA ILE A 163 -10.98 -8.20 -11.72
C ILE A 163 -12.33 -7.57 -12.06
N ARG A 164 -13.44 -8.30 -11.89
CA ARG A 164 -14.79 -7.74 -12.10
C ARG A 164 -15.10 -6.62 -11.11
N ASP A 165 -14.82 -6.84 -9.83
CA ASP A 165 -15.11 -5.89 -8.76
C ASP A 165 -14.25 -4.62 -8.87
N THR A 166 -12.98 -4.77 -9.21
CA THR A 166 -12.00 -3.66 -9.20
C THR A 166 -11.86 -2.98 -10.56
N TYR A 167 -11.90 -3.74 -11.65
CA TYR A 167 -11.61 -3.25 -13.01
C TYR A 167 -12.81 -3.36 -13.96
N GLY A 168 -14.00 -3.71 -13.46
CA GLY A 168 -15.25 -3.64 -14.21
C GLY A 168 -15.49 -4.75 -15.23
N GLY A 169 -14.64 -5.78 -15.27
CA GLY A 169 -14.85 -6.94 -16.14
C GLY A 169 -13.56 -7.65 -16.53
N VAL A 170 -13.65 -8.97 -16.74
CA VAL A 170 -12.55 -9.80 -17.27
C VAL A 170 -12.61 -9.80 -18.79
N ARG A 171 -11.45 -9.64 -19.43
CA ARG A 171 -11.31 -9.78 -20.88
C ARG A 171 -11.50 -11.24 -21.28
N THR A 172 -12.17 -11.48 -22.40
CA THR A 172 -12.26 -12.81 -22.99
C THR A 172 -10.91 -13.22 -23.59
N PHE A 173 -10.28 -14.24 -23.02
CA PHE A 173 -9.15 -14.92 -23.65
C PHE A 173 -9.69 -15.94 -24.64
N ALA A 174 -9.10 -16.05 -25.83
CA ALA A 174 -9.50 -17.08 -26.78
C ALA A 174 -9.13 -18.45 -26.18
N LYS A 175 -10.10 -19.37 -26.10
CA LYS A 175 -9.78 -20.79 -25.85
C LYS A 175 -9.02 -21.30 -27.08
N GLN A 176 -7.75 -21.68 -26.91
CA GLN A 176 -7.07 -22.51 -27.91
C GLN A 176 -7.59 -23.94 -27.84
#